data_AF-A0A248YL87-F1
#
_entry.id   AF-A0A248YL87-F1
#
_cell.length_a   1.000
_cell.length_b   1.000
_cell.length_c   1.000
_cell.angle_alpha   90.00
_cell.angle_beta   90.00
_cell.angle_gamma   90.00
#
_symmetry.space_group_name_H-M   'P 1'
#
loop_
_entity.id
_entity.type
_entity.pdbx_description
1 polymer ?
#
loop_
_entity_poly.entity_id
_entity_poly.type
_entity_poly.pdbx_seq_one_letter_code
_entity_poly.pdbx_strand_id
1 'polypeptide(L)'
;MVSRADQNGRGTAVDPVEAVAALRDIPEVRDALVIERPGPDGDPVLVGFVTGPDPDLGSGPIRQQLLSKLPRDMVPEYFVVLAEFPLTEEGDYDLAVLPAPDPQSAPVRRGFVAPRSPMEERLAGTFKQILGVEQVGVHDSFFALGGSSLQATVVTSQIFDEFDINLSLQDMFANSTVDELSQLIIRTLGERSSTQKIKERRRSIKGIGLAIHGKLPLPLRRIIPPGVPCGGSPGDGKRRQVGDGADAPAA
;
A
#
# COMPACT_ATOMS: atom_id res chain seq x y z
N MET A 1 8.22 -1.82 58.11
CA MET A 1 7.42 -0.80 57.40
C MET A 1 8.26 -0.28 56.25
N VAL A 2 8.06 -0.79 55.03
CA VAL A 2 8.22 -0.02 53.79
C VAL A 2 7.20 -0.56 52.79
N SER A 3 6.59 0.38 52.09
CA SER A 3 5.29 0.38 51.42
C SER A 3 5.05 -0.68 50.35
N ARG A 4 3.85 -1.30 50.40
CA ARG A 4 3.11 -1.71 49.21
C ARG A 4 2.62 -0.44 48.52
N ALA A 5 3.26 -0.08 47.41
CA ALA A 5 2.74 0.92 46.49
C ALA A 5 1.96 0.20 45.39
N ASP A 6 0.64 0.39 45.45
CA ASP A 6 -0.26 0.64 44.34
C ASP A 6 0.09 -0.02 42.98
N GLN A 7 -0.52 -1.17 42.70
CA GLN A 7 -0.68 -1.68 41.34
C GLN A 7 -2.04 -1.27 40.84
N ASN A 8 -2.13 -0.05 40.30
CA ASN A 8 -3.32 0.45 39.65
C ASN A 8 -2.88 1.21 38.40
N GLY A 9 -3.06 0.62 37.23
CA GLY A 9 -2.69 1.27 35.98
C GLY A 9 -2.74 0.31 34.81
N ARG A 10 -3.81 0.43 34.01
CA ARG A 10 -4.09 -0.30 32.78
C ARG A 10 -2.86 -0.34 31.85
N GLY A 11 -2.26 -1.51 31.71
CA GLY A 11 -1.41 -1.87 30.59
C GLY A 11 -1.77 -3.30 30.25
N THR A 12 -2.54 -3.50 29.18
CA THR A 12 -2.67 -4.83 28.58
C THR A 12 -1.26 -5.30 28.27
N ALA A 13 -0.79 -6.35 28.95
CA ALA A 13 0.46 -7.01 28.62
C ALA A 13 0.38 -7.41 27.14
N VAL A 14 1.04 -6.65 26.27
CA VAL A 14 1.10 -6.98 24.85
C VAL A 14 1.98 -8.22 24.78
N ASP A 15 1.41 -9.33 24.33
CA ASP A 15 2.17 -10.57 24.19
C ASP A 15 3.17 -10.40 23.02
N PRO A 16 4.49 -10.34 23.27
CA PRO A 16 5.47 -10.13 22.22
C PRO A 16 5.60 -11.35 21.29
N VAL A 17 4.99 -12.49 21.61
CA VAL A 17 5.11 -13.74 20.85
C VAL A 17 4.65 -13.57 19.40
N GLU A 18 3.56 -12.85 19.15
CA GLU A 18 3.03 -12.66 17.79
C GLU A 18 3.94 -11.75 16.95
N ALA A 19 4.48 -10.70 17.58
CA ALA A 19 5.46 -9.81 16.95
C ALA A 19 6.76 -10.54 16.60
N VAL A 20 7.24 -11.42 17.48
CA VAL A 20 8.42 -12.26 17.23
C VAL A 20 8.16 -13.23 16.07
N ALA A 21 7.00 -13.88 16.04
CA ALA A 21 6.64 -14.79 14.96
C ALA A 21 6.58 -14.05 13.61
N ALA A 22 5.91 -12.90 13.56
CA ALA A 22 5.81 -12.10 12.35
C ALA A 22 7.16 -11.55 11.86
N LEU A 23 8.09 -11.25 12.77
CA LEU A 23 9.46 -10.87 12.44
C LEU A 23 10.26 -12.03 11.83
N ARG A 24 10.14 -13.24 12.38
CA ARG A 24 10.82 -14.44 11.88
C ARG A 24 10.30 -14.91 10.52
N ASP A 25 9.09 -14.52 10.16
CA ASP A 25 8.49 -14.76 8.84
C ASP A 25 9.15 -13.93 7.71
N ILE A 26 9.94 -12.90 8.06
CA ILE A 26 10.60 -12.02 7.09
C ILE A 26 11.89 -12.70 6.61
N PRO A 27 12.05 -12.96 5.29
CA PRO A 27 13.19 -13.73 4.76
C PRO A 27 14.57 -13.18 5.14
N GLU A 28 14.67 -11.87 5.34
CA GLU A 28 15.89 -11.18 5.69
C GLU A 28 16.24 -11.27 7.19
N VAL A 29 15.28 -11.66 8.05
CA VAL A 29 15.47 -11.82 9.49
C VAL A 29 15.91 -13.24 9.81
N ARG A 30 17.09 -13.39 10.42
CA ARG A 30 17.62 -14.68 10.85
C ARG A 30 17.09 -15.10 12.21
N ASP A 31 17.00 -14.15 13.14
CA ASP A 31 16.42 -14.34 14.45
C ASP A 31 15.85 -13.03 14.98
N ALA A 32 14.88 -13.12 15.89
CA ALA A 32 14.16 -11.97 16.40
C ALA A 32 13.76 -12.14 17.86
N LEU A 33 13.74 -11.02 18.58
CA LEU A 33 13.29 -10.91 19.95
C LEU A 33 12.56 -9.57 20.12
N VAL A 34 11.42 -9.56 20.80
CA VAL A 34 10.69 -8.33 21.12
C VAL A 34 10.55 -8.22 22.62
N ILE A 35 10.92 -7.06 23.17
CA ILE A 35 10.80 -6.78 24.60
C ILE A 35 10.20 -5.40 24.83
N GLU A 36 9.50 -5.26 25.94
CA GLU A 36 9.00 -3.98 26.42
C GLU A 36 10.12 -3.27 27.22
N ARG A 37 10.38 -1.99 26.91
CA ARG A 37 11.31 -1.14 27.65
C ARG A 37 10.63 0.19 28.02
N PRO A 38 11.08 0.89 29.07
CA PRO A 38 10.64 2.25 29.32
C PRO A 38 11.07 3.16 28.17
N GLY A 39 10.12 3.86 27.58
CA GLY A 39 10.37 4.87 26.55
C GLY A 39 10.91 6.17 27.14
N PRO A 40 11.29 7.14 26.28
CA PRO A 40 11.83 8.43 26.71
C PRO A 40 10.90 9.22 27.64
N ASP A 41 9.59 9.07 27.43
CA ASP A 41 8.53 9.76 28.18
C ASP A 41 8.09 8.99 29.43
N GLY A 42 8.68 7.82 29.70
CA GLY A 42 8.34 6.93 30.83
C GLY A 42 7.26 5.90 30.52
N ASP A 43 6.56 6.03 29.39
CA ASP A 43 5.59 5.03 28.92
C ASP A 43 6.30 3.78 28.37
N PRO A 44 5.73 2.57 28.54
CA PRO A 44 6.31 1.36 27.97
C PRO A 44 6.25 1.37 26.44
N VAL A 45 7.37 1.00 25.81
CA VAL A 45 7.53 0.90 24.37
C VAL A 45 8.08 -0.47 23.99
N LEU A 46 7.61 -1.02 22.87
CA LEU A 46 8.13 -2.27 22.33
C LEU A 46 9.41 -2.02 21.53
N VAL A 47 10.43 -2.83 21.79
CA VAL A 47 11.73 -2.80 21.09
C VAL A 47 11.96 -4.16 20.45
N GLY A 48 12.10 -4.17 19.12
CA GLY A 48 12.39 -5.34 18.31
C GLY A 48 13.88 -5.45 18.03
N PHE A 49 14.51 -6.49 18.55
CA PHE A 49 15.87 -6.87 18.22
C PHE A 49 15.81 -7.89 17.08
N VAL A 50 16.60 -7.68 16.04
CA VAL A 50 16.68 -8.58 14.89
C VAL A 50 18.13 -8.84 14.52
N THR A 51 18.40 -10.03 14.01
CA THR A 51 19.67 -10.37 13.37
C THR A 51 19.44 -10.64 11.89
N GLY A 52 20.38 -10.26 11.04
CA GLY A 52 20.25 -10.43 9.60
C GLY A 52 21.54 -10.05 8.86
N PRO A 53 21.64 -10.40 7.57
CA PRO A 53 22.81 -10.09 6.75
C PRO A 53 22.90 -8.59 6.42
N ASP A 54 21.79 -7.86 6.50
CA ASP A 54 21.69 -6.44 6.18
C ASP A 54 21.72 -5.60 7.47
N PRO A 55 22.70 -4.70 7.66
CA PRO A 55 22.72 -3.78 8.80
C PRO A 55 21.58 -2.74 8.76
N ASP A 56 21.00 -2.48 7.58
CA ASP A 56 19.90 -1.53 7.40
C ASP A 56 18.52 -2.20 7.56
N LEU A 57 18.46 -3.44 8.03
CA LEU A 57 17.22 -4.22 8.14
C LEU A 57 16.15 -3.56 9.03
N GLY A 58 16.56 -2.73 10.00
CA GLY A 58 15.65 -1.95 10.85
C GLY A 58 15.03 -0.71 10.17
N SER A 59 15.44 -0.36 8.95
CA SER A 59 15.18 0.94 8.30
C SER A 59 13.79 1.10 7.64
N GLY A 60 12.70 0.62 8.25
CA GLY A 60 11.33 0.94 7.80
C GLY A 60 10.56 -0.13 6.99
N PRO A 61 11.16 -0.90 6.05
CA PRO A 61 10.45 -1.97 5.33
C PRO A 61 9.85 -3.03 6.27
N ILE A 62 10.59 -3.44 7.31
CA ILE A 62 10.11 -4.40 8.31
C ILE A 62 8.84 -3.90 9.00
N ARG A 63 8.81 -2.63 9.39
CA ARG A 63 7.65 -2.03 10.06
C ARG A 63 6.40 -2.12 9.19
N GLN A 64 6.52 -1.80 7.90
CA GLN A 64 5.38 -1.88 6.98
C GLN A 64 4.88 -3.31 6.81
N GLN A 65 5.79 -4.28 6.74
CA GLN A 65 5.42 -5.70 6.69
C GLN A 65 4.70 -6.14 7.97
N LEU A 66 5.17 -5.72 9.14
CA LEU A 66 4.51 -6.02 10.40
C LEU A 66 3.13 -5.37 10.50
N LEU A 67 2.98 -4.10 10.11
CA LEU A 67 1.68 -3.39 10.10
C LEU A 67 0.65 -4.02 9.16
N SER A 68 1.08 -4.80 8.16
CA SER A 68 0.17 -5.53 7.28
C SER A 68 -0.38 -6.82 7.90
N LYS A 69 0.30 -7.37 8.92
CA LYS A 69 -0.02 -8.64 9.58
C LYS A 69 -0.53 -8.46 11.01
N LEU A 70 -0.11 -7.40 11.69
CA LEU A 70 -0.32 -7.19 13.12
C LEU A 70 -1.02 -5.85 13.40
N PRO A 71 -1.80 -5.79 14.49
CA PRO A 71 -2.24 -4.55 15.09
C PRO A 71 -1.07 -3.59 15.40
N ARG A 72 -1.31 -2.28 15.28
CA ARG A 72 -0.26 -1.24 15.42
C ARG A 72 0.40 -1.22 16.80
N ASP A 73 -0.35 -1.54 17.85
CA ASP A 73 0.09 -1.65 19.23
C ASP A 73 1.02 -2.85 19.50
N MET A 74 1.04 -3.84 18.61
CA MET A 74 1.96 -4.98 18.67
C MET A 74 3.24 -4.76 17.84
N VAL A 75 3.29 -3.71 17.01
CA VAL A 75 4.45 -3.43 16.17
C VAL A 75 5.51 -2.69 17.00
N PRO A 76 6.76 -3.21 17.09
CA PRO A 76 7.81 -2.55 17.86
C PRO A 76 8.01 -1.09 17.47
N GLU A 77 8.14 -0.21 18.45
CA GLU A 77 8.47 1.19 18.22
C GLU A 77 9.94 1.33 17.83
N TYR A 78 10.86 0.53 18.34
CA TYR A 78 12.28 0.63 17.98
C TYR A 78 12.77 -0.66 17.35
N PHE A 79 13.67 -0.58 16.37
CA PHE A 79 14.35 -1.74 15.80
C PHE A 79 15.85 -1.63 16.01
N VAL A 80 16.44 -2.67 16.56
CA VAL A 80 17.89 -2.77 16.78
C VAL A 80 18.41 -3.97 16.01
N VAL A 81 19.28 -3.72 15.04
CA VAL A 81 19.94 -4.77 14.28
C VAL A 81 21.21 -5.19 15.02
N LEU A 82 21.29 -6.48 15.36
CA LEU A 82 22.45 -7.09 15.99
C LEU A 82 23.16 -7.99 14.98
N ALA A 83 24.48 -8.09 15.09
CA ALA A 83 25.24 -9.10 14.35
C ALA A 83 24.89 -10.52 14.84
N GLU A 84 24.75 -10.67 16.16
CA GLU A 84 24.37 -11.89 16.84
C GLU A 84 23.69 -11.55 18.17
N PHE A 85 22.84 -12.45 18.66
CA PHE A 85 22.23 -12.29 19.97
C PHE A 85 23.22 -12.69 21.07
N PRO A 86 23.38 -11.88 22.13
CA PRO A 86 24.11 -12.31 23.31
C PRO A 86 23.33 -13.43 24.00
N LEU A 87 24.01 -14.55 24.26
CA LEU A 87 23.44 -15.69 24.97
C LEU A 87 24.12 -15.84 26.34
N THR A 88 23.38 -16.31 27.35
CA THR A 88 23.94 -16.70 28.64
C THR A 88 24.71 -18.01 28.53
N GLU A 89 25.41 -18.43 29.59
CA GLU A 89 26.13 -19.72 29.61
C GLU A 89 25.18 -20.92 29.44
N GLU A 90 23.90 -20.74 29.78
CA GLU A 90 22.82 -21.70 29.61
C GLU A 90 22.24 -21.73 28.17
N GLY A 91 22.60 -20.75 27.33
CA GLY A 91 22.13 -20.64 25.95
C GLY A 91 20.83 -19.87 25.76
N ASP A 92 20.31 -19.22 26.80
CA ASP A 92 19.16 -18.31 26.71
C ASP A 92 19.61 -16.90 26.30
N TYR A 93 18.68 -16.07 25.82
CA TYR A 93 19.00 -14.67 25.49
C TYR A 93 19.41 -13.86 26.73
N ASP A 94 20.59 -13.26 26.69
CA ASP A 94 21.04 -12.36 27.75
C ASP A 94 20.44 -10.95 27.54
N LEU A 95 19.25 -10.77 28.11
CA LEU A 95 18.51 -9.51 28.02
C LEU A 95 19.21 -8.32 28.70
N ALA A 96 20.13 -8.59 29.64
CA ALA A 96 20.82 -7.56 30.42
C ALA A 96 21.91 -6.85 29.60
N VAL A 97 22.46 -7.53 28.60
CA VAL A 97 23.54 -7.02 27.74
C VAL A 97 23.02 -6.43 26.43
N LEU A 98 21.73 -6.58 26.14
CA LEU A 98 21.10 -6.02 24.94
C LEU A 98 21.23 -4.49 24.89
N PRO A 99 21.78 -3.92 23.80
CA PRO A 99 22.02 -2.49 23.70
C PRO A 99 20.71 -1.69 23.79
N ALA A 100 20.83 -0.44 24.22
CA ALA A 100 19.71 0.50 24.13
C ALA A 100 19.42 0.80 22.65
N PRO A 101 18.14 0.94 22.26
CA PRO A 101 17.81 1.37 20.91
C PRO A 101 18.36 2.78 20.65
N ASP A 102 18.89 3.01 19.46
CA ASP A 102 19.30 4.35 19.05
C ASP A 102 18.03 5.22 18.98
N PRO A 103 17.95 6.38 19.66
CA PRO A 103 16.81 7.28 19.54
C PRO A 103 16.55 7.72 18.09
N GLN A 104 17.54 7.66 17.19
CA GLN A 104 17.36 7.90 15.75
C GLN A 104 16.78 6.70 14.98
N SER A 105 16.85 5.49 15.54
CA SER A 105 16.29 4.25 14.96
C SER A 105 14.81 4.05 15.30
N ALA A 106 14.26 4.85 16.21
CA ALA A 106 12.82 5.03 16.30
C ALA A 106 12.31 5.43 14.90
N PRO A 107 11.12 4.97 14.45
CA PRO A 107 10.38 5.71 13.46
C PRO A 107 10.28 7.07 14.08
N VAL A 108 10.96 8.04 13.47
CA VAL A 108 11.18 9.33 14.09
C VAL A 108 9.87 9.71 14.78
N ARG A 109 9.83 9.73 16.14
CA ARG A 109 8.83 10.51 16.85
C ARG A 109 9.23 11.90 16.39
N ARG A 110 8.68 12.30 15.25
CA ARG A 110 9.03 13.53 14.56
C ARG A 110 8.50 14.57 15.52
N GLY A 111 9.36 14.95 16.47
CA GLY A 111 9.09 15.98 17.44
C GLY A 111 8.39 17.08 16.68
N PHE A 112 7.23 17.47 17.18
CA PHE A 112 6.20 18.24 16.46
C PHE A 112 6.68 18.82 15.12
N VAL A 113 6.33 18.15 14.02
CA VAL A 113 6.55 18.71 12.69
C VAL A 113 5.27 19.40 12.27
N ALA A 114 5.33 20.73 12.18
CA ALA A 114 4.21 21.53 11.74
C ALA A 114 3.79 21.14 10.31
N PRO A 115 2.49 21.28 9.97
CA PRO A 115 2.01 21.22 8.59
C PRO A 115 2.87 22.05 7.65
N ARG A 116 3.26 21.45 6.52
CA ARG A 116 4.19 21.99 5.52
C ARG A 116 3.46 22.42 4.25
N SER A 117 2.20 22.00 4.08
CA SER A 117 1.37 22.35 2.93
C SER A 117 -0.03 22.81 3.34
N PRO A 118 -0.73 23.59 2.50
CA PRO A 118 -2.11 24.00 2.78
C PRO A 118 -3.08 22.83 3.00
N MET A 119 -2.78 21.68 2.41
CA MET A 119 -3.59 20.46 2.59
C MET A 119 -3.34 19.83 3.95
N GLU A 120 -2.06 19.72 4.34
CA GLU A 120 -1.69 19.24 5.68
C GLU A 120 -2.24 20.19 6.76
N GLU A 121 -2.25 21.51 6.53
CA GLU A 121 -2.82 22.50 7.45
C GLU A 121 -4.31 22.30 7.66
N ARG A 122 -5.06 22.06 6.58
CA ARG A 122 -6.50 21.78 6.63
C ARG A 122 -6.79 20.49 7.39
N LEU A 123 -6.10 19.40 7.04
CA LEU A 123 -6.25 18.11 7.70
C LEU A 123 -5.89 18.17 9.20
N ALA A 124 -4.77 18.80 9.54
CA ALA A 124 -4.38 19.00 10.93
C ALA A 124 -5.41 19.87 11.67
N GLY A 125 -5.97 20.90 11.02
CA GLY A 125 -7.07 21.70 11.55
C GLY A 125 -8.32 20.88 11.85
N THR A 126 -8.75 20.03 10.92
CA THR A 126 -9.86 19.09 11.10
C THR A 126 -9.61 18.17 12.29
N PHE A 127 -8.40 17.62 12.43
CA PHE A 127 -8.04 16.75 13.55
C PHE A 127 -8.13 17.51 14.88
N LYS A 128 -7.56 18.72 14.97
CA LYS A 128 -7.65 19.56 16.17
C LYS A 128 -9.09 19.81 16.59
N GLN A 129 -9.96 20.15 15.64
CA GLN A 129 -11.36 20.46 15.92
C GLN A 129 -12.14 19.23 16.41
N ILE A 130 -11.91 18.07 15.80
CA ILE A 130 -12.65 16.84 16.12
C ILE A 130 -12.14 16.17 17.40
N LEU A 131 -10.82 16.22 17.65
CA LEU A 131 -10.18 15.60 18.80
C LEU A 131 -10.11 16.54 20.01
N GLY A 132 -10.23 17.86 19.80
CA GLY A 132 -10.14 18.85 20.87
C GLY A 132 -8.72 19.05 21.41
N VAL A 133 -7.69 18.82 20.57
CA VAL A 133 -6.28 18.95 20.93
C VAL A 133 -5.68 20.29 20.45
N GLU A 134 -4.73 20.84 21.18
CA GLU A 134 -4.11 22.13 20.85
C GLU A 134 -3.20 22.07 19.61
N GLN A 135 -2.46 20.97 19.47
CA GLN A 135 -1.47 20.77 18.41
C GLN A 135 -1.58 19.37 17.79
N VAL A 136 -1.37 19.32 16.47
CA VAL A 136 -1.33 18.11 15.66
C VAL A 136 -0.18 18.31 14.68
N GLY A 137 0.87 17.50 14.82
CA GLY A 137 1.97 17.40 13.87
C GLY A 137 1.61 16.50 12.70
N VAL A 138 2.36 16.62 11.61
CA VAL A 138 2.04 15.89 10.36
C VAL A 138 2.18 14.36 10.48
N HIS A 139 2.91 13.88 11.49
CA HIS A 139 3.14 12.47 11.76
C HIS A 139 2.34 11.95 12.96
N ASP A 140 1.52 12.80 13.57
CA ASP A 140 0.68 12.37 14.69
C ASP A 140 -0.49 11.54 14.13
N SER A 141 -0.64 10.33 14.66
CA SER A 141 -1.73 9.44 14.27
C SER A 141 -3.03 9.87 14.93
N PHE A 142 -4.10 9.98 14.13
CA PHE A 142 -5.45 10.31 14.59
C PHE A 142 -5.91 9.45 15.77
N PHE A 143 -5.67 8.14 15.69
CA PHE A 143 -6.08 7.19 16.72
C PHE A 143 -5.16 7.24 17.95
N ALA A 144 -3.87 7.55 17.76
CA ALA A 144 -2.95 7.74 18.88
C ALA A 144 -3.28 9.01 19.68
N LEU A 145 -3.83 10.04 19.03
CA LEU A 145 -4.34 11.25 19.66
C LEU A 145 -5.71 11.05 20.34
N GLY A 146 -6.22 9.82 20.44
CA GLY A 146 -7.49 9.49 21.08
C GLY A 146 -8.71 9.49 20.15
N GLY A 147 -8.51 9.52 18.83
CA GLY A 147 -9.58 9.42 17.85
C GLY A 147 -10.30 8.07 17.86
N SER A 148 -11.62 8.10 17.68
CA SER A 148 -12.48 6.92 17.55
C SER A 148 -12.99 6.73 16.12
N SER A 149 -13.56 5.55 15.82
CA SER A 149 -14.16 5.25 14.51
C SER A 149 -15.32 6.17 14.14
N LEU A 150 -16.11 6.62 15.12
CA LEU A 150 -17.16 7.61 14.92
C LEU A 150 -16.57 8.95 14.50
N GLN A 151 -15.53 9.41 15.19
CA GLN A 151 -14.83 10.65 14.83
C GLN A 151 -14.11 10.51 13.48
N ALA A 152 -13.54 9.35 13.16
CA ALA A 152 -12.96 9.07 11.85
C ALA A 152 -14.00 9.16 10.73
N THR A 153 -15.24 8.70 10.98
CA THR A 153 -16.35 8.85 10.02
C THR A 153 -16.70 10.33 9.78
N VAL A 154 -16.61 11.16 10.82
CA VAL A 154 -16.79 12.62 10.71
C VAL A 154 -15.65 13.23 9.89
N VAL A 155 -14.39 12.83 10.13
CA VAL A 155 -13.23 13.25 9.35
C VAL A 155 -13.41 12.91 7.87
N THR A 156 -13.75 11.66 7.53
CA THR A 156 -13.94 11.25 6.13
C THR A 156 -15.04 12.02 5.43
N SER A 157 -16.11 12.36 6.17
CA SER A 157 -17.20 13.19 5.63
C SER A 157 -16.73 14.62 5.34
N GLN A 158 -15.96 15.23 6.24
CA GLN A 158 -15.39 16.57 6.00
C GLN A 158 -14.41 16.59 4.83
N ILE A 159 -13.57 15.55 4.70
CA ILE A 159 -12.66 15.38 3.56
C ILE A 159 -13.46 15.26 2.25
N PHE A 160 -14.57 14.53 2.28
CA PHE A 160 -15.46 14.43 1.12
C PHE A 160 -16.05 15.80 0.75
N ASP A 161 -16.58 16.55 1.72
CA ASP A 161 -17.16 17.86 1.48
C ASP A 161 -16.13 18.88 0.96
N GLU A 162 -14.88 18.79 1.41
CA GLU A 162 -13.84 19.76 1.07
C GLU A 162 -13.08 19.43 -0.23
N PHE A 163 -12.84 18.14 -0.50
CA PHE A 163 -11.99 17.70 -1.62
C PHE A 163 -12.74 16.86 -2.67
N ASP A 164 -14.02 16.55 -2.45
CA ASP A 164 -14.82 15.62 -3.28
C ASP A 164 -14.20 14.21 -3.35
N ILE A 165 -13.48 13.80 -2.30
CA ILE A 165 -12.83 12.49 -2.19
C ILE A 165 -13.53 11.66 -1.14
N ASN A 166 -14.07 10.52 -1.57
CA ASN A 166 -14.68 9.56 -0.69
C ASN A 166 -13.61 8.61 -0.16
N LEU A 167 -13.16 8.84 1.07
CA LEU A 167 -12.26 7.94 1.80
C LEU A 167 -13.08 6.96 2.62
N SER A 168 -12.72 5.69 2.55
CA SER A 168 -13.32 4.67 3.39
C SER A 168 -12.74 4.73 4.82
N LEU A 169 -13.46 4.13 5.78
CA LEU A 169 -12.93 3.97 7.13
C LEU A 169 -11.66 3.08 7.14
N GLN A 170 -11.55 2.14 6.19
CA GLN A 170 -10.35 1.33 6.02
C GLN A 170 -9.15 2.21 5.61
N ASP A 171 -9.37 3.20 4.73
CA ASP A 171 -8.33 4.14 4.33
C ASP A 171 -7.84 4.99 5.51
N MET A 172 -8.75 5.37 6.42
CA MET A 172 -8.39 6.07 7.67
C MET A 172 -7.51 5.23 8.58
N PHE A 173 -7.82 3.94 8.74
CA PHE A 173 -7.01 3.04 9.55
C PHE A 173 -5.64 2.78 8.93
N ALA A 174 -5.57 2.66 7.60
CA ALA A 174 -4.33 2.43 6.88
C ALA A 174 -3.44 3.68 6.78
N ASN A 175 -4.03 4.88 6.75
CA ASN A 175 -3.36 6.16 6.60
C ASN A 175 -3.80 7.06 7.75
N SER A 176 -3.28 6.80 8.94
CA SER A 176 -3.81 7.43 10.17
C SER A 176 -3.18 8.78 10.49
N THR A 177 -2.13 9.20 9.77
CA THR A 177 -1.44 10.47 9.98
C THR A 177 -1.81 11.52 8.93
N VAL A 178 -1.59 12.79 9.24
CA VAL A 178 -1.86 13.90 8.32
C VAL A 178 -1.02 13.81 7.04
N ASP A 179 0.26 13.43 7.14
CA ASP A 179 1.16 13.23 5.99
C ASP A 179 0.62 12.12 5.07
N GLU A 180 0.30 10.95 5.61
CA GLU A 180 -0.21 9.82 4.84
C GLU A 180 -1.53 10.17 4.13
N LEU A 181 -2.46 10.83 4.83
CA LEU A 181 -3.74 11.24 4.26
C LEU A 181 -3.59 12.30 3.17
N SER A 182 -2.71 13.27 3.38
CA SER A 182 -2.43 14.29 2.37
C SER A 182 -1.90 13.65 1.08
N GLN A 183 -1.00 12.67 1.19
CA GLN A 183 -0.44 11.95 0.05
C GLN A 183 -1.50 11.11 -0.67
N LEU A 184 -2.39 10.45 0.07
CA LEU A 184 -3.50 9.68 -0.48
C LEU A 184 -4.47 10.57 -1.28
N ILE A 185 -4.84 11.73 -0.72
CA ILE A 185 -5.69 12.73 -1.37
C ILE A 185 -5.04 13.23 -2.66
N ILE A 186 -3.77 13.64 -2.60
CA ILE A 186 -3.01 14.13 -3.76
C ILE A 186 -2.97 13.08 -4.87
N ARG A 187 -2.67 11.82 -4.53
CA ARG A 187 -2.62 10.71 -5.50
C ARG A 187 -3.97 10.54 -6.20
N THR A 188 -5.04 10.52 -5.42
CA THR A 188 -6.41 10.34 -5.91
C THR A 188 -6.83 11.48 -6.85
N LEU A 189 -6.47 12.72 -6.54
CA LEU A 189 -6.73 13.88 -7.40
C LEU A 189 -5.92 13.84 -8.71
N GLY A 190 -4.68 13.33 -8.65
CA GLY A 190 -3.83 13.14 -9.83
C GLY A 190 -4.39 12.10 -10.82
N GLU A 191 -4.93 11.00 -10.31
CA GLU A 191 -5.54 9.93 -11.11
C GLU A 191 -6.83 10.40 -11.81
N ARG A 192 -7.67 11.18 -11.13
CA ARG A 192 -8.88 11.81 -11.71
C ARG A 192 -8.52 12.77 -12.85
N SER A 193 -7.52 13.62 -12.64
CA SER A 193 -7.06 14.59 -13.66
C SER A 193 -6.53 13.91 -14.93
N SER A 194 -5.92 12.74 -14.78
CA SER A 194 -5.34 11.95 -15.88
C SER A 194 -6.43 11.23 -16.69
N THR A 195 -7.40 10.61 -16.01
CA THR A 195 -8.54 9.91 -16.64
C THR A 195 -9.48 10.89 -17.37
N GLN A 196 -9.68 12.09 -16.83
CA GLN A 196 -10.51 13.12 -17.47
C GLN A 196 -9.89 13.65 -18.76
N LYS A 197 -8.58 13.94 -18.77
CA LYS A 197 -7.85 14.35 -19.98
C LYS A 197 -7.92 13.30 -21.10
N ILE A 198 -7.82 12.01 -20.76
CA ILE A 198 -7.93 10.91 -21.74
C ILE A 198 -9.34 10.85 -22.35
N LYS A 199 -10.38 11.03 -21.53
CA LYS A 199 -11.79 11.02 -21.98
C LYS A 199 -12.13 12.23 -22.86
N GLU A 200 -11.55 13.39 -22.59
CA GLU A 200 -11.69 14.60 -23.40
C GLU A 200 -10.96 14.49 -24.74
N ARG A 201 -9.72 13.97 -24.76
CA ARG A 201 -8.99 13.69 -26.01
C ARG A 201 -9.71 12.68 -26.90
N ARG A 202 -10.29 11.63 -26.32
CA ARG A 202 -11.10 10.64 -27.05
C ARG A 202 -12.41 11.22 -27.62
N ARG A 203 -13.06 12.15 -26.91
CA ARG A 203 -14.23 12.88 -27.42
C ARG A 203 -13.89 13.84 -28.55
N SER A 204 -12.76 14.55 -28.44
CA SER A 204 -12.26 15.44 -29.48
C SER A 204 -11.93 14.71 -30.79
N ILE A 205 -11.39 13.48 -30.72
CA ILE A 205 -11.13 12.66 -31.91
C ILE A 205 -12.42 12.16 -32.59
N LYS A 206 -13.48 11.84 -31.81
CA LYS A 206 -14.77 11.41 -32.36
C LYS A 206 -15.56 12.53 -33.07
N GLY A 207 -15.24 13.80 -32.83
CA GLY A 207 -15.90 14.95 -33.47
C GLY A 207 -15.38 15.30 -34.87
N ILE A 208 -14.27 14.71 -35.32
CA ILE A 208 -13.61 15.06 -36.60
C ILE A 208 -14.04 14.11 -37.73
N GLY A 209 -14.72 12.99 -37.43
CA GLY A 209 -15.15 12.01 -38.42
C GLY A 209 -16.62 12.13 -38.82
N LEU A 210 -16.85 12.52 -40.08
CA LEU A 210 -18.01 12.19 -40.93
C LEU A 210 -19.10 13.25 -41.12
N ALA A 211 -18.69 14.47 -41.51
CA ALA A 211 -19.44 15.27 -42.48
C ALA A 211 -18.91 14.98 -43.90
N ILE A 212 -19.45 13.96 -44.57
CA ILE A 212 -19.33 13.82 -46.02
C ILE A 212 -20.74 13.62 -46.58
N HIS A 213 -21.51 14.70 -46.65
CA HIS A 213 -22.71 14.77 -47.48
C HIS A 213 -22.32 15.42 -48.81
N GLY A 214 -22.09 14.59 -49.83
CA GLY A 214 -21.78 15.03 -51.19
C GLY A 214 -22.42 14.10 -52.21
N LYS A 215 -23.65 14.45 -52.62
CA LYS A 215 -24.37 14.06 -53.85
C LYS A 215 -23.61 13.12 -54.81
N LEU A 216 -24.12 11.91 -54.97
CA LEU A 216 -23.71 10.98 -56.03
C LEU A 216 -24.60 11.19 -57.28
N PRO A 217 -24.04 11.45 -58.47
CA PRO A 217 -24.76 11.25 -59.72
C PRO A 217 -24.33 9.91 -60.36
N LEU A 218 -25.30 9.01 -60.57
CA LEU A 218 -25.22 7.94 -61.59
C LEU A 218 -26.04 8.40 -62.82
N PRO A 219 -25.97 7.76 -64.01
CA PRO A 219 -25.28 6.50 -64.36
C PRO A 219 -24.53 6.54 -65.73
N LEU A 220 -23.60 5.62 -66.00
CA LEU A 220 -23.26 5.27 -67.40
C LEU A 220 -22.98 3.76 -67.62
N ARG A 221 -23.91 3.22 -68.43
CA ARG A 221 -23.87 2.11 -69.41
C ARG A 221 -22.69 1.13 -69.44
N ARG A 222 -23.10 -0.13 -69.30
CA ARG A 222 -22.56 -1.40 -69.82
C ARG A 222 -21.90 -1.28 -71.21
N ILE A 223 -20.64 -1.67 -71.32
CA ILE A 223 -19.98 -1.99 -72.59
C ILE A 223 -19.38 -3.40 -72.46
N ILE A 224 -19.92 -4.30 -73.29
CA ILE A 224 -19.46 -5.68 -73.50
C ILE A 224 -18.46 -5.64 -74.67
N PRO A 225 -17.25 -6.21 -74.58
CA PRO A 225 -16.49 -6.56 -75.77
C PRO A 225 -16.78 -8.00 -76.22
N PRO A 226 -16.78 -8.26 -77.55
CA PRO A 226 -17.20 -9.53 -78.15
C PRO A 226 -16.10 -10.62 -78.07
N GLY A 227 -16.55 -11.87 -78.17
CA GLY A 227 -15.71 -13.07 -78.31
C GLY A 227 -14.79 -13.02 -79.54
N VAL A 228 -13.83 -13.93 -79.69
CA VAL A 228 -13.95 -15.33 -80.21
C VAL A 228 -12.48 -15.78 -80.55
N PRO A 229 -12.06 -17.05 -80.82
CA PRO A 229 -12.55 -18.41 -80.54
C PRO A 229 -11.54 -19.38 -79.87
N CYS A 230 -12.11 -20.53 -79.51
CA CYS A 230 -11.67 -21.93 -79.31
C CYS A 230 -10.29 -22.48 -79.77
N GLY A 231 -9.84 -23.49 -79.00
CA GLY A 231 -9.11 -24.70 -79.43
C GLY A 231 -7.98 -25.06 -78.47
N GLY A 232 -7.85 -26.22 -77.83
CA GLY A 232 -8.59 -27.48 -77.82
C GLY A 232 -8.04 -28.38 -76.68
N SER A 233 -8.87 -29.32 -76.20
CA SER A 233 -8.51 -30.49 -75.37
C SER A 233 -7.74 -31.53 -76.21
N PRO A 234 -7.26 -32.72 -75.72
CA PRO A 234 -7.57 -33.40 -74.45
C PRO A 234 -6.38 -34.13 -73.75
N GLY A 235 -6.62 -34.63 -72.54
CA GLY A 235 -5.68 -35.50 -71.83
C GLY A 235 -6.28 -36.17 -70.61
N ASP A 236 -6.88 -37.35 -70.84
CA ASP A 236 -7.38 -38.34 -69.89
C ASP A 236 -6.42 -38.70 -68.73
N GLY A 237 -6.97 -39.10 -67.57
CA GLY A 237 -6.12 -39.78 -66.58
C GLY A 237 -6.67 -40.06 -65.17
N LYS A 238 -7.79 -40.77 -65.05
CA LYS A 238 -8.10 -41.82 -64.03
C LYS A 238 -7.55 -41.71 -62.58
N ARG A 239 -8.52 -41.86 -61.63
CA ARG A 239 -8.53 -42.79 -60.45
C ARG A 239 -7.51 -42.49 -59.32
N ARG A 240 -7.73 -42.73 -58.02
CA ARG A 240 -8.65 -43.56 -57.22
C ARG A 240 -8.44 -43.15 -55.74
N GLN A 241 -9.52 -43.23 -54.95
CA GLN A 241 -9.66 -43.81 -53.60
C GLN A 241 -8.56 -43.67 -52.51
N VAL A 242 -8.88 -43.15 -51.31
CA VAL A 242 -9.32 -43.82 -50.04
C VAL A 242 -8.16 -44.15 -49.08
N GLY A 243 -8.37 -43.90 -47.78
CA GLY A 243 -7.56 -44.33 -46.62
C GLY A 243 -7.06 -43.11 -45.84
N ASP A 244 -7.62 -42.66 -44.71
CA ASP A 244 -8.07 -43.34 -43.48
C ASP A 244 -6.92 -44.02 -42.71
N GLY A 245 -6.82 -43.72 -41.41
CA GLY A 245 -5.77 -44.17 -40.49
C GLY A 245 -5.00 -42.98 -39.88
N ALA A 246 -5.38 -42.40 -38.74
CA ALA A 246 -5.44 -42.96 -37.38
C ALA A 246 -4.06 -43.27 -36.77
N ASP A 247 -3.94 -42.82 -35.52
CA ASP A 247 -3.05 -43.27 -34.44
C ASP A 247 -1.57 -42.87 -34.41
N ALA A 248 -1.25 -41.97 -33.47
CA ALA A 248 -0.79 -42.32 -32.11
C ALA A 248 0.46 -41.53 -31.66
N PRO A 249 0.54 -41.15 -30.36
CA PRO A 249 1.66 -40.45 -29.77
C PRO A 249 2.66 -41.40 -29.08
N ALA A 250 3.93 -41.01 -29.07
CA ALA A 250 4.99 -41.42 -28.15
C ALA A 250 6.05 -40.30 -28.21
N ALA A 251 6.70 -39.85 -27.15
CA ALA A 251 6.94 -40.37 -25.82
C ALA A 251 7.15 -39.21 -24.83
#